data_AF-T0Z668-F1
#
_entry.id   AF-T0Z668-F1
#
_cell.length_a   1.000
_cell.length_b   1.000
_cell.length_c   1.000
_cell.angle_alpha   90.00
_cell.angle_beta   90.00
_cell.angle_gamma   90.00
#
_symmetry.space_group_name_H-M   'P 1'
#
loop_
_entity.id
_entity.type
_entity.pdbx_description
1 polymer ?
#
loop_
_entity_poly.entity_id
_entity_poly.type
_entity_poly.pdbx_seq_one_letter_code
_entity_poly.pdbx_strand_id
1 'polypeptide(L)' 'MVKCPFNFVKTKLKLEAMESGETLSVILDPGEPIANVPRSVQEEGHALLGVTERPDGLFEILVKKA' A
#
# COMPACT_ATOMS: atom_id res chain seq x y z
N MET A 1 -18.68 7.31 -13.83
CA MET A 1 -17.94 6.11 -13.42
C MET A 1 -16.60 6.55 -12.88
N VAL A 2 -16.45 6.63 -11.56
CA VAL A 2 -15.14 6.85 -10.97
C VAL A 2 -14.40 5.52 -11.09
N LYS A 3 -13.70 5.33 -12.21
CA LYS A 3 -12.57 4.41 -12.29
C LYS A 3 -11.45 5.02 -11.45
N CYS A 4 -11.63 5.10 -10.14
CA CYS A 4 -10.48 5.28 -9.27
C CYS A 4 -9.98 3.87 -9.00
N PRO A 5 -8.76 3.51 -9.44
CA PRO A 5 -8.02 2.48 -8.73
C PRO A 5 -8.00 2.93 -7.26
N PHE A 6 -7.94 1.99 -6.32
CA PHE A 6 -7.86 2.25 -4.89
C PHE A 6 -6.49 2.90 -4.54
N ASN A 7 -6.27 4.10 -5.07
CA ASN A 7 -5.05 4.86 -5.11
C ASN A 7 -4.51 5.05 -3.70
N PHE A 8 -3.19 4.98 -3.60
CA PHE A 8 -2.31 5.40 -2.52
C PHE A 8 -2.91 6.36 -1.47
N VAL A 9 -3.69 7.36 -1.89
CA VAL A 9 -4.44 8.28 -1.02
C VAL A 9 -5.23 7.56 0.09
N LYS A 10 -5.94 6.46 -0.20
CA LYS A 10 -6.67 5.70 0.84
C LYS A 10 -5.72 4.99 1.80
N THR A 11 -4.66 4.40 1.26
CA THR A 11 -3.58 3.78 2.06
C THR A 11 -2.96 4.80 2.99
N LYS A 12 -2.66 5.99 2.48
CA LYS A 12 -2.10 7.10 3.24
C LYS A 12 -3.04 7.58 4.34
N LEU A 13 -4.30 7.86 4.02
CA LEU A 13 -5.30 8.27 5.02
C LEU A 13 -5.45 7.22 6.14
N LYS A 14 -5.32 5.93 5.80
CA LYS A 14 -5.36 4.87 6.80
C LYS A 14 -4.09 4.84 7.65
N LEU A 15 -2.91 4.99 7.04
CA LEU A 15 -1.62 5.08 7.75
C LEU A 15 -1.53 6.32 8.66
N GLU A 16 -2.12 7.45 8.25
CA GLU A 16 -2.21 8.67 9.05
C GLU A 16 -3.09 8.51 10.29
N ALA A 17 -4.07 7.62 10.23
CA ALA A 17 -4.95 7.29 11.36
C ALA A 17 -4.45 6.12 12.23
N MET A 18 -3.26 5.57 11.93
CA MET A 18 -2.65 4.45 12.65
C MET A 18 -1.55 4.93 13.61
N GLU A 19 -1.34 4.17 14.67
CA GLU A 19 -0.25 4.39 15.61
C GLU A 19 1.09 3.93 15.02
N SER A 20 2.19 4.57 15.45
CA SER A 20 3.54 4.14 15.06
C SER A 20 3.77 2.69 15.47
N GLY A 21 4.31 1.90 14.53
CA GLY A 21 4.56 0.48 14.71
C GLY A 21 3.42 -0.44 14.26
N GLU A 22 2.22 0.08 14.00
CA GLU A 22 1.12 -0.71 13.44
C GLU A 22 1.39 -1.11 11.99
N THR A 23 0.76 -2.22 11.57
CA THR A 23 0.95 -2.79 10.23
C THR A 23 -0.36 -2.76 9.43
N LEU A 24 -0.28 -2.31 8.18
CA LEU A 24 -1.38 -2.22 7.23
C LEU A 24 -1.10 -3.17 6.06
N SER A 25 -2.04 -4.06 5.76
CA SER A 25 -2.08 -4.79 4.50
C SER A 25 -2.86 -3.99 3.46
N VAL A 26 -2.32 -3.89 2.24
CA VAL A 26 -2.90 -3.15 1.12
C VAL A 26 -2.92 -4.04 -0.11
N ILE A 27 -4.09 -4.22 -0.70
CA ILE A 27 -4.26 -4.93 -1.97
C ILE A 27 -4.21 -3.91 -3.12
N LEU A 28 -3.39 -4.21 -4.12
CA LEU A 28 -3.07 -3.37 -5.26
C LEU A 28 -3.30 -4.13 -6.55
N ASP A 29 -3.84 -3.43 -7.54
CA ASP A 29 -3.96 -3.94 -8.90
C ASP A 29 -2.56 -4.04 -9.57
N PRO A 30 -2.39 -4.97 -10.52
CA PRO A 30 -1.19 -5.03 -11.35
C PRO A 30 -0.98 -3.74 -12.16
N GLY A 31 0.28 -3.45 -12.49
CA GLY A 31 0.66 -2.28 -13.29
C GLY A 31 1.17 -1.11 -12.44
N GLU A 32 0.59 0.07 -12.61
CA GLU A 32 1.07 1.29 -11.95
C GLU A 32 0.97 1.27 -10.40
N PRO A 33 -0.10 0.73 -9.77
CA PRO A 33 -0.24 0.77 -8.32
C PRO A 33 0.87 0.03 -7.59
N ILE A 34 1.19 -1.19 -8.02
CA ILE A 34 2.27 -1.99 -7.41
C ILE A 34 3.66 -1.38 -7.66
N ALA A 35 3.86 -0.61 -8.74
CA ALA A 35 5.12 0.08 -8.98
C ALA A 35 5.28 1.34 -8.12
N ASN A 36 4.19 2.08 -7.89
CA ASN A 36 4.22 3.41 -7.26
C ASN A 36 4.00 3.36 -5.74
N VAL A 37 3.06 2.56 -5.25
CA VAL A 37 2.68 2.55 -3.83
C VAL A 37 3.83 2.11 -2.91
N PRO A 38 4.54 0.99 -3.17
CA PRO A 38 5.66 0.58 -2.31
C PRO A 38 6.76 1.64 -2.24
N ARG A 39 7.02 2.34 -3.35
CA ARG A 39 8.00 3.43 -3.43
C ARG A 39 7.58 4.61 -2.57
N SER A 40 6.34 5.10 -2.73
CA SER A 40 5.84 6.23 -1.96
C SER A 40 5.76 5.93 -0.46
N VAL A 41 5.44 4.69 -0.07
CA VAL A 41 5.49 4.24 1.33
C VAL A 41 6.90 4.40 1.91
N GLN A 42 7.92 3.97 1.17
CA GLN A 42 9.32 4.10 1.59
C GLN A 42 9.79 5.57 1.62
N GLU A 43 9.38 6.37 0.64
CA GLU A 43 9.67 7.81 0.58
C GLU A 43 9.05 8.60 1.75
N GLU A 44 7.87 8.19 2.22
CA GLU A 44 7.22 8.75 3.42
C GLU A 44 7.86 8.26 4.73
N GLY A 45 8.88 7.39 4.65
CA GLY A 45 9.62 6.87 5.80
C GLY A 45 8.97 5.68 6.49
N HIS A 46 7.89 5.12 5.92
CA HIS A 46 7.27 3.90 6.42
C HIS A 46 8.06 2.66 5.98
N ALA A 47 7.98 1.58 6.75
CA ALA A 47 8.69 0.35 6.45
C ALA A 47 7.84 -0.58 5.60
N LEU A 48 8.31 -0.93 4.40
CA LEU A 48 7.70 -1.99 3.60
C LEU A 48 8.16 -3.36 4.16
N LEU A 49 7.25 -4.11 4.77
CA LEU A 49 7.55 -5.42 5.35
C LEU A 49 7.53 -6.54 4.31
N GLY A 50 6.75 -6.40 3.23
CA GLY A 50 6.68 -7.41 2.21
C GLY A 50 5.72 -7.06 1.06
N VAL A 51 5.90 -7.78 -0.04
CA VAL A 51 5.06 -7.74 -1.23
C VAL A 51 4.80 -9.18 -1.65
N THR A 52 3.54 -9.56 -1.81
CA THR A 52 3.11 -10.91 -2.18
C THR A 52 2.16 -10.83 -3.36
N GLU A 53 2.44 -11.57 -4.42
CA GLU A 53 1.49 -11.75 -5.51
C GLU A 53 0.42 -12.77 -5.09
N ARG A 54 -0.84 -12.40 -5.30
CA ARG A 54 -2.00 -13.23 -4.95
C ARG A 54 -2.41 -14.09 -6.14
N PRO A 55 -3.06 -15.24 -5.91
CA PRO A 55 -3.53 -16.12 -6.99
C PRO A 55 -4.57 -15.49 -7.92
N ASP A 56 -5.24 -14.42 -7.49
CA ASP A 56 -6.21 -13.64 -8.26
C ASP A 56 -5.55 -12.62 -9.22
N GLY A 57 -4.21 -12.55 -9.23
CA GLY A 57 -3.44 -11.60 -10.06
C GLY A 57 -3.28 -10.21 -9.44
N LEU A 58 -3.73 -10.02 -8.20
CA LEU A 58 -3.51 -8.80 -7.41
C LEU A 58 -2.22 -8.91 -6.60
N PHE A 59 -1.77 -7.79 -6.07
CA PHE A 59 -0.59 -7.72 -5.20
C PHE A 59 -1.01 -7.28 -3.81
N GLU A 60 -0.53 -7.96 -2.79
CA GLU A 60 -0.69 -7.58 -1.40
C GLU A 60 0.63 -7.06 -0.85
N ILE A 61 0.62 -5.86 -0.29
CA ILE A 61 1.79 -5.29 0.38
C ILE A 61 1.52 -5.10 1.86
N LEU A 62 2.54 -5.35 2.67
CA LEU A 62 2.53 -5.10 4.11
C LEU A 62 3.38 -3.88 4.40
N VAL A 63 2.77 -2.88 5.02
CA VAL A 63 3.40 -1.62 5.39
C VAL A 63 3.34 -1.45 6.89
N LYS A 64 4.46 -1.14 7.52
CA LYS A 64 4.53 -0.77 8.93
C LYS A 64 4.67 0.74 9.05
N LYS A 65 3.75 1.35 9.80
CA LYS A 65 3.80 2.77 10.14
C LYS A 65 5.07 3.05 10.94
N ALA A 66 5.84 4.04 10.49
CA ALA A 66 6.94 4.60 11.25
C ALA A 66 6.43 5.55 12.34
#